data_AF-A0A1Q4E8Y6-F1
#
_entry.id   AF-A0A1Q4E8Y6-F1
#
_cell.length_a   1.000
_cell.length_b   1.000
_cell.length_c   1.000
_cell.angle_alpha   90.00
_cell.angle_beta   90.00
_cell.angle_gamma   90.00
#
_symmetry.space_group_name_H-M   'P 1'
#
loop_
_entity.id
_entity.type
_entity.pdbx_description
1 polymer ?
#
loop_
_entity_poly.entity_id
_entity_poly.type
_entity_poly.pdbx_seq_one_letter_code
_entity_poly.pdbx_strand_id
1 'polypeptide(L)' 'MTADQIALKRMSRAREVLDTTALPVSLVARGVGYDDPFYFSRVFRRVHGLTPRDYRQRPR' A
#
# COMPACT_ATOMS: atom_id res chain seq x y z
N MET A 1 19.28 -8.97 -1.19
CA MET A 1 17.83 -8.82 -0.97
C MET A 1 17.14 -9.01 -2.31
N THR A 2 16.19 -9.93 -2.43
CA THR A 2 15.47 -10.16 -3.70
C THR A 2 14.43 -9.05 -3.93
N ALA A 3 14.04 -8.84 -5.18
CA ALA A 3 13.04 -7.83 -5.54
C ALA A 3 11.71 -8.02 -4.79
N ASP A 4 11.31 -9.27 -4.57
CA ASP A 4 10.08 -9.62 -3.84
C ASP A 4 10.14 -9.22 -2.36
N GLN A 5 11.30 -9.37 -1.71
CA GLN A 5 11.49 -8.94 -0.32
C GLN A 5 11.33 -7.42 -0.16
N ILE A 6 11.78 -6.65 -1.15
CA ILE A 6 11.62 -5.19 -1.16
C ILE A 6 10.14 -4.82 -1.34
N ALA A 7 9.45 -5.49 -2.27
CA ALA A 7 8.03 -5.25 -2.50
C ALA A 7 7.19 -5.52 -1.24
N LEU A 8 7.44 -6.63 -0.55
CA LEU A 8 6.76 -6.96 0.71
C LEU A 8 7.00 -5.92 1.81
N LYS A 9 8.25 -5.48 2.02
CA LYS A 9 8.56 -4.42 3.00
C LYS A 9 7.82 -3.11 2.69
N ARG A 10 7.78 -2.71 1.42
CA ARG A 10 7.02 -1.52 0.99
C ARG A 10 5.53 -1.67 1.26
N MET A 11 4.96 -2.86 1.05
CA MET A 11 3.55 -3.14 1.32
C MET A 11 3.21 -3.13 2.82
N SER A 12 4.11 -3.63 3.68
CA SER A 12 3.95 -3.52 5.14
C SER A 12 3.96 -2.05 5.58
N ARG A 13 4.90 -1.26 5.04
CA ARG A 13 4.95 0.18 5.34
C ARG A 13 3.72 0.93 4.85
N ALA A 14 3.24 0.61 3.64
CA ALA A 14 2.03 1.22 3.10
C ALA A 14 0.82 0.94 4.00
N ARG A 15 0.70 -0.28 4.52
CA ARG A 15 -0.35 -0.66 5.47
C ARG A 15 -0.30 0.18 6.75
N GLU A 16 0.88 0.31 7.38
CA GLU A 16 1.04 1.17 8.57
C GLU A 16 0.59 2.62 8.30
N VAL A 17 0.96 3.19 7.16
CA VAL A 17 0.58 4.56 6.81
C VAL A 17 -0.93 4.67 6.57
N LEU A 18 -1.56 3.68 5.95
CA LEU A 18 -3.01 3.64 5.76
C LEU A 18 -3.75 3.51 7.10
N ASP A 19 -3.17 2.78 8.06
CA ASP A 19 -3.72 2.56 9.41
C ASP A 19 -3.51 3.79 10.32
N THR A 20 -2.53 4.64 10.07
CA THR A 20 -2.17 5.73 11.00
C THR A 20 -2.44 7.13 10.47
N THR A 21 -2.75 7.27 9.18
CA THR A 21 -2.92 8.58 8.53
C THR A 21 -4.13 8.63 7.59
N ALA A 22 -4.61 9.84 7.34
CA ALA A 22 -5.62 10.13 6.32
C ALA A 22 -5.02 10.48 4.94
N LEU A 23 -3.71 10.24 4.72
CA LEU A 23 -3.06 10.62 3.47
C LEU A 23 -3.73 10.00 2.24
N PRO A 24 -3.93 10.73 1.14
CA PRO A 24 -4.40 10.18 -0.12
C PRO A 24 -3.60 8.93 -0.54
N VAL A 25 -4.29 7.92 -1.07
CA VAL A 25 -3.66 6.65 -1.50
C VAL A 25 -2.51 6.89 -2.49
N SER A 26 -2.62 7.90 -3.35
CA SER A 26 -1.56 8.31 -4.28
C SER A 26 -0.30 8.81 -3.59
N LEU A 27 -0.42 9.54 -2.48
CA LEU A 27 0.72 9.98 -1.68
C LEU A 27 1.33 8.82 -0.89
N VAL A 28 0.51 7.89 -0.41
CA VAL A 28 1.01 6.65 0.22
C VAL A 28 1.83 5.84 -0.79
N ALA A 29 1.31 5.65 -2.02
CA ALA A 29 2.00 4.93 -3.08
C ALA A 29 3.39 5.53 -3.36
N ARG A 30 3.46 6.85 -3.60
CA ARG A 30 4.73 7.55 -3.84
C ARG A 30 5.67 7.45 -2.64
N GLY A 31 5.14 7.63 -1.43
CA GLY A 31 5.90 7.54 -0.18
C GLY A 31 6.52 6.16 0.09
N VAL A 32 5.99 5.10 -0.51
CA VAL A 32 6.57 3.74 -0.44
C VAL A 32 7.29 3.32 -1.73
N GLY A 33 7.56 4.26 -2.64
CA GLY A 33 8.38 4.05 -3.84
C GLY A 33 7.62 3.47 -5.04
N TYR A 34 6.33 3.79 -5.19
CA TYR A 34 5.52 3.49 -6.36
C TYR A 34 5.03 4.79 -7.02
N ASP A 35 5.53 5.09 -8.22
CA ASP A 35 5.12 6.29 -8.96
C ASP A 35 3.73 6.17 -9.58
N ASP A 36 3.32 4.95 -9.93
CA ASP A 36 1.98 4.63 -10.44
C ASP A 36 1.06 4.12 -9.29
N PRO A 37 0.08 4.93 -8.85
CA PRO A 37 -0.89 4.52 -7.83
C PRO A 37 -1.78 3.34 -8.24
N PHE A 38 -2.04 3.14 -9.54
CA PHE A 38 -2.82 2.01 -10.03
C PHE A 38 -2.03 0.71 -9.92
N TYR A 39 -0.75 0.71 -10.32
CA TYR A 39 0.13 -0.42 -10.08
C TYR A 39 0.30 -0.73 -8.59
N PHE A 40 0.54 0.29 -7.77
CA PHE A 40 0.56 0.15 -6.30
C PHE A 40 -0.70 -0.55 -5.78
N SER A 41 -1.88 -0.10 -6.21
CA SER A 41 -3.15 -0.66 -5.74
C SER A 41 -3.32 -2.13 -6.13
N ARG A 42 -2.84 -2.53 -7.32
CA ARG A 42 -2.83 -3.94 -7.76
C ARG A 42 -1.90 -4.80 -6.90
N VAL A 43 -0.70 -4.31 -6.60
CA VAL A 43 0.28 -5.03 -5.75
C VAL A 43 -0.23 -5.11 -4.31
N PHE A 44 -0.75 -4.02 -3.76
CA PHE A 44 -1.31 -3.98 -2.42
C PHE A 44 -2.45 -4.98 -2.26
N ARG A 45 -3.38 -5.04 -3.22
CA ARG A 45 -4.46 -6.04 -3.22
C ARG A 45 -3.94 -7.47 -3.30
N ARG A 46 -2.89 -7.73 -4.10
CA ARG A 46 -2.28 -9.06 -4.17
C ARG A 46 -1.69 -9.49 -2.81
N VAL A 47 -1.11 -8.54 -2.07
CA VAL A 47 -0.44 -8.83 -0.78
C VAL A 47 -1.42 -8.85 0.41
N HIS A 48 -2.41 -7.97 0.44
CA HIS A 48 -3.31 -7.76 1.59
C HIS A 48 -4.77 -8.16 1.35
N GLY A 49 -5.11 -8.64 0.15
CA GLY A 49 -6.45 -9.10 -0.23
C GLY A 49 -7.47 -8.00 -0.56
N LEU A 50 -7.21 -6.75 -0.17
CA LEU A 50 -8.09 -5.59 -0.37
C LEU A 50 -7.37 -4.48 -1.13
N THR A 51 -8.10 -3.62 -1.84
CA THR A 51 -7.50 -2.39 -2.37
C THR A 51 -7.11 -1.46 -1.22
N PRO A 52 -6.15 -0.54 -1.40
CA PRO A 52 -5.78 0.42 -0.35
C PRO A 52 -6.98 1.23 0.19
N ARG A 53 -7.93 1.56 -0.68
CA ARG A 53 -9.14 2.30 -0.33
C ARG A 53 -10.09 1.44 0.50
N ASP A 54 -10.39 0.22 0.05
CA ASP A 54 -11.27 -0.71 0.76
C ASP A 54 -10.66 -1.10 2.11
N TYR A 55 -9.34 -1.31 2.14
CA TYR A 55 -8.59 -1.60 3.37
C TYR A 55 -8.79 -0.49 4.41
N ARG A 56 -8.69 0.79 4.01
CA ARG A 56 -8.90 1.94 4.91
C ARG A 56 -10.36 2.10 5.35
N GLN A 57 -11.32 1.74 4.50
CA GLN A 57 -12.74 1.86 4.81
C GLN A 57 -13.27 0.71 5.67
N ARG A 58 -12.47 -0.33 5.89
CA ARG A 58 -12.85 -1.45 6.73
C ARG A 58 -13.07 -0.99 8.17
N PRO A 59 -14.14 -1.46 8.85
CA PRO A 59 -14.25 -1.33 10.29
C PRO A 59 -12.99 -1.89 10.98
N ARG A 60 -12.51 -1.19 12.02
CA ARG A 60 -11.39 -1.66 12.83
C ARG A 60 -11.83 -2.80 13.74
#